data_AF-A0AAE1MN58-F1
#
_entry.id   AF-A0AAE1MN58-F1
#
_cell.length_a   1.000
_cell.length_b   1.000
_cell.length_c   1.000
_cell.angle_alpha   90.00
_cell.angle_beta   90.00
_cell.angle_gamma   90.00
#
_symmetry.space_group_name_H-M   'P 1'
#
loop_
_entity.id
_entity.type
_entity.pdbx_description
1 polymer ?
#
loop_
_entity_poly.entity_id
_entity_poly.type
_entity_poly.pdbx_seq_one_letter_code
_entity_poly.pdbx_strand_id
1 'polypeptide(L)'
;MASNDHTTDSSSGSPASEYEKWKQHIIDIENEPKDLKTTEWNIYKVPFNLRKLNEEAYTPQSVSIGPIHRGLESLNPMQEQKLRYLKLFWSHCENKTKDMDKFKEFLEVEERNIRECYAEKLCDKFEREELVMMMLLDSVFIMELFLRTQNVEKQTDPDDIIVKQSWLNKSIQRDLLLLENQIPFLILEKLYSTFVPDFRKKKHATFIELASDYFACYHNEKCDEERKSSPGCVQIRMNCGTSKKGDSTSGEKTGSSDSKGESPKHFTDLIRSFNICKDDPKEFKERFPLKNATKLRESGVSFEKVDNRCLVDIKFKKVKCLSWFLCLGCMPNSTYLKARLEILELKVDNTTECVLRNLIAFEQCHYPTQPYICNYVSFIDSLIQTKDDVELLVEKEVIMHELGSDREVATLVNGLCKHVVTDKTCYADIIDSLNKHYKRRWYRTMAILRLVYFRDAWRGSSTVIGIIVLILTIINFCRIFGLFPWP
;
A
#
# COMPACT_ATOMS: atom_id res chain seq x y z
N MET A 1 63.93 -51.99 -25.23
CA MET A 1 62.87 -51.74 -26.22
C MET A 1 61.63 -52.48 -25.80
N ALA A 2 60.70 -51.78 -25.15
CA ALA A 2 59.26 -52.04 -25.16
C ALA A 2 58.63 -50.93 -24.32
N SER A 3 57.73 -50.19 -24.95
CA SER A 3 57.12 -48.96 -24.51
C SER A 3 55.98 -49.19 -23.51
N ASN A 4 55.69 -48.12 -22.77
CA ASN A 4 54.49 -47.89 -21.98
C ASN A 4 53.20 -48.35 -22.67
N ASP A 5 52.27 -48.88 -21.88
CA ASP A 5 50.88 -48.43 -21.90
C ASP A 5 50.23 -48.70 -20.54
N HIS A 6 50.27 -47.69 -19.68
CA HIS A 6 49.29 -47.52 -18.60
C HIS A 6 48.09 -46.82 -19.22
N THR A 7 47.10 -47.59 -19.67
CA THR A 7 45.78 -47.08 -19.96
C THR A 7 45.07 -46.81 -18.63
N THR A 8 45.01 -45.53 -18.29
CA THR A 8 44.12 -44.94 -17.28
C THR A 8 42.68 -45.29 -17.61
N ASP A 9 42.02 -45.98 -16.68
CA ASP A 9 40.59 -46.25 -16.68
C ASP A 9 39.86 -44.93 -16.36
N SER A 10 39.62 -44.10 -17.37
CA SER A 10 38.75 -42.94 -17.25
C SER A 10 37.33 -43.38 -17.61
N SER A 11 36.61 -43.92 -16.62
CA SER A 11 35.15 -44.06 -16.70
C SER A 11 34.56 -42.65 -16.68
N SER A 12 34.52 -42.01 -17.84
CA SER A 12 33.76 -40.77 -18.06
C SER A 12 32.28 -41.12 -18.05
N GLY A 13 31.74 -41.35 -16.85
CA GLY A 13 30.31 -41.30 -16.63
C GLY A 13 29.86 -39.89 -16.99
N SER A 14 28.93 -39.76 -17.94
CA SER A 14 28.30 -38.48 -18.24
C SER A 14 27.75 -37.89 -16.93
N PRO A 15 27.95 -36.57 -16.64
CA PRO A 15 27.42 -35.92 -15.44
C PRO A 15 25.91 -36.14 -15.25
N ALA A 16 25.17 -36.28 -16.35
CA ALA A 16 23.74 -36.58 -16.33
C ALA A 16 23.44 -37.99 -15.76
N SER A 17 24.31 -38.98 -15.98
CA SER A 17 24.11 -40.35 -15.49
C SER A 17 24.39 -40.50 -13.99
N GLU A 18 25.22 -39.62 -13.43
CA GLU A 18 25.52 -39.59 -12.00
C GLU A 18 24.43 -38.86 -11.22
N TYR A 19 23.93 -37.75 -11.77
CA TYR A 19 22.78 -37.01 -11.23
C TYR A 19 21.54 -37.89 -11.08
N GLU A 20 21.17 -38.66 -12.11
CA GLU A 20 20.01 -39.56 -12.07
C GLU A 20 20.15 -40.68 -11.02
N LYS A 21 21.38 -41.18 -10.83
CA LYS A 21 21.67 -42.15 -9.76
C LYS A 21 21.46 -41.53 -8.39
N TRP A 22 21.98 -40.33 -8.15
CA TRP A 22 21.77 -39.63 -6.87
C TRP A 22 20.29 -39.28 -6.65
N LYS A 23 19.57 -38.83 -7.68
CA LYS A 23 18.15 -38.49 -7.61
C LYS A 23 17.30 -39.66 -7.09
N GLN A 24 17.50 -40.86 -7.62
CA GLN A 24 16.78 -42.07 -7.18
C GLN A 24 17.05 -42.47 -5.72
N HIS A 25 18.19 -42.05 -5.14
CA HIS A 25 18.60 -42.46 -3.80
C HIS A 25 18.37 -41.39 -2.72
N ILE A 26 18.09 -40.13 -3.09
CA ILE A 26 17.95 -39.01 -2.14
C ILE A 26 16.48 -38.63 -1.88
N ILE A 27 15.58 -38.64 -2.89
CA ILE A 27 14.23 -38.06 -2.75
C ILE A 27 13.15 -38.77 -3.59
N ASP A 28 11.98 -39.05 -3.00
CA ASP A 28 10.76 -39.53 -3.66
C ASP A 28 10.05 -38.40 -4.46
N ILE A 29 10.74 -37.79 -5.42
CA ILE A 29 10.12 -36.82 -6.35
C ILE A 29 9.98 -37.50 -7.71
N GLU A 30 8.76 -37.93 -8.04
CA GLU A 30 8.46 -38.68 -9.26
C GLU A 30 8.69 -37.89 -10.56
N ASN A 31 8.64 -36.55 -10.50
CA ASN A 31 8.68 -35.69 -11.68
C ASN A 31 9.89 -34.76 -11.66
N GLU A 32 10.57 -34.62 -12.80
CA GLU A 32 11.60 -33.58 -12.98
C GLU A 32 11.01 -32.18 -12.69
N PRO A 33 11.67 -31.36 -11.85
CA PRO A 33 11.26 -29.98 -11.66
C PRO A 33 11.32 -29.24 -12.99
N LYS A 34 10.15 -28.77 -13.46
CA LYS A 34 10.07 -27.88 -14.61
C LYS A 34 10.70 -26.53 -14.26
N ASP A 35 11.46 -25.96 -15.19
CA ASP A 35 11.98 -24.59 -15.06
C ASP A 35 10.84 -23.62 -14.75
N LEU A 36 10.99 -22.89 -13.64
CA LEU A 36 10.02 -21.89 -13.22
C LEU A 36 10.33 -20.56 -13.90
N LYS A 37 9.48 -20.12 -14.83
CA LYS A 37 9.52 -18.76 -15.40
C LYS A 37 8.89 -17.75 -14.45
N THR A 38 9.49 -17.55 -13.28
CA THR A 38 8.92 -16.74 -12.20
C THR A 38 8.76 -15.26 -12.57
N THR A 39 9.45 -14.77 -13.60
CA THR A 39 9.35 -13.40 -14.11
C THR A 39 8.02 -13.09 -14.79
N GLU A 40 7.29 -14.11 -15.23
CA GLU A 40 5.97 -13.96 -15.88
C GLU A 40 4.83 -13.96 -14.84
N TRP A 41 5.11 -14.36 -13.60
CA TRP A 41 4.11 -14.50 -12.55
C TRP A 41 3.69 -13.16 -12.00
N ASN A 42 2.39 -12.90 -12.09
CA ASN A 42 1.76 -11.68 -11.63
C ASN A 42 0.74 -11.94 -10.53
N ILE A 43 0.14 -13.14 -10.48
CA ILE A 43 -0.89 -13.52 -9.51
C ILE A 43 -0.37 -14.67 -8.65
N TYR A 44 -0.38 -14.47 -7.34
CA TYR A 44 0.25 -15.37 -6.37
C TYR A 44 -0.79 -15.94 -5.41
N LYS A 45 -0.54 -17.16 -4.92
CA LYS A 45 -1.16 -17.59 -3.66
C LYS A 45 -0.46 -16.93 -2.49
N VAL A 46 -1.23 -16.61 -1.47
CA VAL A 46 -0.69 -16.00 -0.26
C VAL A 46 0.19 -17.05 0.45
N PRO A 47 1.42 -16.68 0.84
CA PRO A 47 2.30 -17.57 1.61
C PRO A 47 1.59 -18.15 2.84
N PHE A 48 1.77 -19.45 3.08
CA PHE A 48 1.05 -20.20 4.11
C PHE A 48 1.14 -19.56 5.51
N ASN A 49 2.32 -19.06 5.87
CA ASN A 49 2.58 -18.37 7.13
C ASN A 49 1.77 -17.07 7.29
N LEU A 50 1.56 -16.31 6.21
CA LEU A 50 0.72 -15.12 6.22
C LEU A 50 -0.76 -15.50 6.27
N ARG A 51 -1.18 -16.46 5.44
CA ARG A 51 -2.57 -16.94 5.37
C ARG A 51 -3.06 -17.49 6.71
N LYS A 52 -2.23 -18.28 7.40
CA LYS A 52 -2.57 -18.91 8.69
C LYS A 52 -2.91 -17.89 9.79
N LEU A 53 -2.38 -16.66 9.72
CA LEU A 53 -2.67 -15.63 10.73
C LEU A 53 -4.10 -15.12 10.65
N ASN A 54 -4.65 -15.02 9.44
CA ASN A 54 -6.01 -14.54 9.18
C ASN A 54 -6.45 -15.01 7.79
N GLU A 55 -7.10 -16.17 7.71
CA GLU A 55 -7.51 -16.75 6.44
C GLU A 55 -8.65 -15.97 5.75
N GLU A 56 -9.53 -15.35 6.54
CA GLU A 56 -10.66 -14.56 6.05
C GLU A 56 -10.19 -13.31 5.28
N ALA A 57 -9.05 -12.74 5.67
CA ALA A 57 -8.45 -11.60 4.98
C ALA A 57 -7.99 -11.91 3.55
N TYR A 58 -7.91 -13.19 3.17
CA TYR A 58 -7.45 -13.63 1.85
C TYR A 58 -8.50 -14.42 1.07
N THR A 59 -9.68 -14.66 1.66
CA THR A 59 -10.73 -15.49 1.05
C THR A 59 -11.93 -14.62 0.64
N PRO A 60 -12.37 -14.65 -0.63
CA PRO A 60 -13.52 -13.86 -1.07
C PRO A 60 -14.79 -14.24 -0.32
N GLN A 61 -15.64 -13.25 -0.02
CA GLN A 61 -16.86 -13.42 0.77
C GLN A 61 -18.14 -13.19 -0.04
N SER A 62 -18.05 -12.53 -1.19
CA SER A 62 -19.17 -12.13 -2.03
C SER A 62 -18.98 -12.52 -3.50
N VAL A 63 -17.78 -12.37 -4.06
CA VAL A 63 -17.50 -12.69 -5.46
C VAL A 63 -16.14 -13.36 -5.63
N SER A 64 -16.15 -14.59 -6.14
CA SER A 64 -14.93 -15.24 -6.68
C SER A 64 -14.66 -14.69 -8.07
N ILE A 65 -13.43 -14.31 -8.38
CA ILE A 65 -12.95 -13.85 -9.68
C ILE A 65 -11.71 -14.66 -10.05
N GLY A 66 -11.70 -15.17 -11.28
CA GLY A 66 -10.64 -16.03 -11.75
C GLY A 66 -10.66 -17.43 -11.09
N PRO A 67 -9.56 -18.19 -11.25
CA PRO A 67 -9.55 -19.64 -11.06
C PRO A 67 -9.33 -20.10 -9.62
N ILE A 68 -8.66 -19.32 -8.78
CA ILE A 68 -8.13 -19.82 -7.49
C ILE A 68 -9.25 -20.20 -6.51
N HIS A 69 -10.31 -19.39 -6.44
CA HIS A 69 -11.46 -19.60 -5.55
C HIS A 69 -12.70 -20.15 -6.27
N ARG A 70 -12.53 -20.64 -7.51
CA ARG A 70 -13.61 -21.23 -8.29
C ARG A 70 -14.17 -22.47 -7.60
N GLY A 71 -15.50 -22.57 -7.54
CA GLY A 71 -16.21 -23.73 -6.98
C GLY A 71 -16.56 -23.63 -5.49
N LEU A 72 -16.25 -22.51 -4.83
CA LEU A 72 -16.70 -22.27 -3.45
C LEU A 72 -18.23 -22.09 -3.40
N GLU A 73 -18.92 -23.01 -2.72
CA GLU A 73 -20.39 -23.04 -2.66
C GLU A 73 -21.00 -21.76 -2.09
N SER A 74 -20.35 -21.14 -1.11
CA SER A 74 -20.78 -19.89 -0.49
C SER A 74 -20.83 -18.71 -1.47
N LEU A 75 -20.13 -18.78 -2.61
CA LEU A 75 -20.04 -17.73 -3.61
C LEU A 75 -20.93 -18.00 -4.84
N ASN A 76 -21.67 -19.11 -4.85
CA ASN A 76 -22.58 -19.48 -5.94
C ASN A 76 -23.66 -18.43 -6.25
N PRO A 77 -24.30 -17.75 -5.25
CA PRO A 77 -25.31 -16.73 -5.55
C PRO A 77 -24.81 -15.61 -6.48
N MET A 78 -23.51 -15.31 -6.43
CA MET A 78 -22.90 -14.28 -7.27
C MET A 78 -22.71 -14.73 -8.73
N GLN A 79 -22.68 -16.03 -9.01
CA GLN A 79 -22.62 -16.52 -10.39
C GLN A 79 -23.87 -16.11 -11.18
N GLU A 80 -25.04 -16.08 -10.53
CA GLU A 80 -26.27 -15.58 -11.16
C GLU A 80 -26.18 -14.08 -11.48
N GLN A 81 -25.60 -13.29 -10.58
CA GLN A 81 -25.40 -11.85 -10.81
C GLN A 81 -24.40 -11.59 -11.93
N LYS A 82 -23.33 -12.38 -12.05
CA LYS A 82 -22.42 -12.31 -13.20
C LYS A 82 -23.14 -12.58 -14.52
N LEU A 83 -24.03 -13.56 -14.56
CA LEU A 83 -24.84 -13.83 -15.76
C LEU A 83 -25.82 -12.69 -16.07
N ARG A 84 -26.36 -12.01 -15.06
CA ARG A 84 -27.17 -10.80 -15.26
C ARG A 84 -26.32 -9.67 -15.88
N TYR A 85 -25.12 -9.44 -15.35
CA TYR A 85 -24.18 -8.45 -15.90
C TYR A 85 -23.71 -8.81 -17.31
N LEU A 86 -23.51 -10.09 -17.61
CA LEU A 86 -23.26 -10.56 -18.97
C LEU A 86 -24.42 -10.22 -19.92
N LYS A 87 -25.68 -10.44 -19.50
CA LYS A 87 -26.85 -10.07 -20.32
C LYS A 87 -26.94 -8.56 -20.57
N LEU A 88 -26.58 -7.76 -19.57
CA LEU A 88 -26.56 -6.31 -19.67
C LEU A 88 -25.49 -5.84 -20.64
N PHE A 89 -24.25 -6.32 -20.49
CA PHE A 89 -23.17 -6.07 -21.43
C PHE A 89 -23.52 -6.50 -22.86
N TRP A 90 -24.11 -7.69 -23.01
CA TRP A 90 -24.58 -8.23 -24.28
C TRP A 90 -25.65 -7.34 -24.94
N SER A 91 -26.49 -6.67 -24.15
CA SER A 91 -27.52 -5.77 -24.67
C SER A 91 -26.93 -4.53 -25.35
N HIS A 92 -25.70 -4.16 -24.98
CA HIS A 92 -25.00 -3.03 -25.54
C HIS A 92 -24.27 -3.35 -26.86
N CYS A 93 -23.94 -4.62 -27.11
CA CYS A 93 -23.24 -5.05 -28.32
C CYS A 93 -24.08 -4.84 -29.59
N GLU A 94 -23.49 -4.25 -30.63
CA GLU A 94 -24.16 -4.02 -31.92
C GLU A 94 -24.40 -5.35 -32.65
N ASN A 95 -23.37 -6.19 -32.74
CA ASN A 95 -23.45 -7.53 -33.32
C ASN A 95 -23.18 -8.58 -32.25
N LYS A 96 -24.10 -8.63 -31.28
CA LYS A 96 -24.26 -9.61 -30.20
C LYS A 96 -23.39 -10.88 -30.32
N THR A 97 -23.74 -11.78 -31.24
CA THR A 97 -23.03 -13.06 -31.40
C THR A 97 -21.59 -12.86 -31.84
N LYS A 98 -21.38 -12.08 -32.90
CA LYS A 98 -20.05 -11.86 -33.49
C LYS A 98 -19.08 -11.18 -32.53
N ASP A 99 -19.56 -10.22 -31.74
CA ASP A 99 -18.71 -9.48 -30.80
C ASP A 99 -18.26 -10.37 -29.64
N MET A 100 -19.12 -11.29 -29.23
CA MET A 100 -18.84 -12.22 -28.14
C MET A 100 -18.02 -13.42 -28.59
N ASP A 101 -18.17 -13.86 -29.84
CA ASP A 101 -17.26 -14.82 -30.48
C ASP A 101 -15.84 -14.27 -30.55
N LYS A 102 -15.66 -12.99 -30.91
CA LYS A 102 -14.33 -12.35 -30.90
C LYS A 102 -13.73 -12.26 -29.51
N PHE A 103 -14.55 -11.98 -28.49
CA PHE A 103 -14.14 -11.99 -27.08
C PHE A 103 -13.57 -13.36 -26.70
N LYS A 104 -14.29 -14.42 -27.07
CA LYS A 104 -13.88 -15.80 -26.84
C LYS A 104 -12.59 -16.13 -27.59
N GLU A 105 -12.52 -15.83 -28.89
CA GLU A 105 -11.35 -16.08 -29.74
C GLU A 105 -10.10 -15.38 -29.18
N PHE A 106 -10.23 -14.13 -28.74
CA PHE A 106 -9.12 -13.42 -28.10
C PHE A 106 -8.63 -14.13 -26.84
N LEU A 107 -9.55 -14.59 -25.98
CA LEU A 107 -9.20 -15.33 -24.76
C LEU A 107 -8.62 -16.70 -25.06
N GLU A 108 -9.06 -17.38 -26.12
CA GLU A 108 -8.47 -18.65 -26.58
C GLU A 108 -7.02 -18.45 -27.05
N VAL A 109 -6.73 -17.34 -27.72
CA VAL A 109 -5.36 -16.97 -28.15
C VAL A 109 -4.47 -16.61 -26.95
N GLU A 110 -5.00 -15.86 -25.99
CA GLU A 110 -4.25 -15.39 -24.81
C GLU A 110 -4.23 -16.42 -23.65
N GLU A 111 -4.90 -17.56 -23.79
CA GLU A 111 -5.10 -18.55 -22.72
C GLU A 111 -3.79 -19.00 -22.07
N ARG A 112 -2.76 -19.23 -22.89
CA ARG A 112 -1.43 -19.59 -22.41
C ARG A 112 -0.80 -18.47 -21.57
N ASN A 113 -0.87 -17.23 -22.05
CA ASN A 113 -0.34 -16.06 -21.34
C ASN A 113 -1.09 -15.84 -20.03
N ILE A 114 -2.40 -16.06 -20.02
CA ILE A 114 -3.24 -16.02 -18.82
C ILE A 114 -2.73 -17.03 -17.80
N ARG A 115 -2.51 -18.30 -18.18
CA ARG A 115 -1.98 -19.31 -17.26
C ARG A 115 -0.60 -18.96 -16.73
N GLU A 116 0.27 -18.46 -17.60
CA GLU A 116 1.63 -18.07 -17.24
C GLU A 116 1.66 -16.88 -16.26
N CYS A 117 0.57 -16.10 -16.13
CA CYS A 117 0.45 -15.07 -15.09
C CYS A 117 0.25 -15.62 -13.67
N TYR A 118 -0.21 -16.87 -13.50
CA TYR A 118 -0.47 -17.45 -12.18
C TYR A 118 0.75 -18.26 -11.70
N ALA A 119 1.21 -17.97 -10.49
CA ALA A 119 2.25 -18.78 -9.83
C ALA A 119 1.76 -20.20 -9.51
N GLU A 120 0.44 -20.37 -9.30
CA GLU A 120 -0.17 -21.69 -9.15
C GLU A 120 -0.37 -22.36 -10.52
N LYS A 121 -0.01 -23.64 -10.61
CA LYS A 121 -0.22 -24.45 -11.81
C LYS A 121 -1.72 -24.70 -12.02
N LEU A 122 -2.31 -23.98 -12.96
CA LEU A 122 -3.72 -24.14 -13.32
C LEU A 122 -4.00 -25.33 -14.24
N CYS A 123 -2.97 -25.89 -14.90
CA CYS A 123 -3.12 -26.98 -15.87
C CYS A 123 -3.73 -28.24 -15.27
N ASP A 124 -3.49 -28.48 -13.98
CA ASP A 124 -3.97 -29.67 -13.30
C ASP A 124 -5.41 -29.50 -12.78
N LYS A 125 -5.99 -28.30 -12.89
CA LYS A 125 -7.29 -27.94 -12.33
C LYS A 125 -8.37 -27.59 -13.35
N PHE A 126 -7.98 -27.00 -14.47
CA PHE A 126 -8.93 -26.45 -15.44
C PHE A 126 -8.54 -26.80 -16.86
N GLU A 127 -9.49 -27.37 -17.59
CA GLU A 127 -9.41 -27.52 -19.04
C GLU A 127 -9.38 -26.15 -19.74
N ARG A 128 -8.87 -26.12 -20.97
CA ARG A 128 -8.73 -24.87 -21.75
C ARG A 128 -10.06 -24.11 -21.87
N GLU A 129 -11.11 -24.79 -22.31
CA GLU A 129 -12.42 -24.17 -22.54
C GLU A 129 -13.03 -23.63 -21.24
N GLU A 130 -12.88 -24.36 -20.13
CA GLU A 130 -13.38 -23.93 -18.83
C GLU A 130 -12.70 -22.65 -18.36
N LEU A 131 -11.37 -22.58 -18.50
CA LEU A 131 -10.60 -21.38 -18.16
C LEU A 131 -11.03 -20.18 -19.02
N VAL A 132 -11.16 -20.36 -20.33
CA VAL A 132 -11.58 -19.29 -21.27
C VAL A 132 -12.97 -18.76 -20.90
N MET A 133 -13.94 -19.64 -20.67
CA MET A 133 -15.31 -19.22 -20.36
C MET A 133 -15.42 -18.54 -18.99
N MET A 134 -14.62 -18.98 -18.02
CA MET A 134 -14.50 -18.30 -16.73
C MET A 134 -13.91 -16.89 -16.87
N MET A 135 -12.81 -16.75 -17.63
CA MET A 135 -12.19 -15.45 -17.90
C MET A 135 -13.14 -14.50 -18.62
N LEU A 136 -13.92 -15.02 -19.58
CA LEU A 136 -14.92 -14.25 -20.31
C LEU A 136 -15.99 -13.71 -19.38
N LEU A 137 -16.63 -14.57 -18.59
CA LEU A 137 -17.71 -14.19 -17.69
C LEU A 137 -17.23 -13.16 -16.65
N ASP A 138 -16.06 -13.40 -16.06
CA ASP A 138 -15.52 -12.57 -14.99
C ASP A 138 -15.01 -11.22 -15.50
N SER A 139 -14.37 -11.21 -16.67
CA SER A 139 -13.95 -9.96 -17.32
C SER A 139 -15.14 -9.09 -17.69
N VAL A 140 -16.19 -9.68 -18.29
CA VAL A 140 -17.41 -8.96 -18.64
C VAL A 140 -18.10 -8.41 -17.39
N PHE A 141 -18.19 -9.21 -16.32
CA PHE A 141 -18.73 -8.75 -15.05
C PHE A 141 -18.00 -7.51 -14.52
N ILE A 142 -16.66 -7.55 -14.48
CA ILE A 142 -15.83 -6.43 -14.01
C ILE A 142 -16.04 -5.17 -14.87
N MET A 143 -15.98 -5.32 -16.21
CA MET A 143 -16.13 -4.19 -17.12
C MET A 143 -17.50 -3.52 -17.00
N GLU A 144 -18.58 -4.32 -17.00
CA GLU A 144 -19.95 -3.81 -16.83
C GLU A 144 -20.12 -3.14 -15.45
N LEU A 145 -19.55 -3.72 -14.40
CA LEU A 145 -19.56 -3.15 -13.04
C LEU A 145 -18.91 -1.76 -12.98
N PHE A 146 -17.74 -1.59 -13.59
CA PHE A 146 -17.05 -0.30 -13.58
C PHE A 146 -17.79 0.72 -14.45
N LEU A 147 -18.30 0.33 -15.63
CA LEU A 147 -19.09 1.19 -16.51
C LEU A 147 -20.36 1.72 -15.82
N ARG A 148 -21.03 0.88 -15.03
CA ARG A 148 -22.21 1.25 -14.23
C ARG A 148 -21.89 2.21 -13.10
N THR A 149 -20.74 2.02 -12.45
CA THR A 149 -20.31 2.87 -11.34
C THR A 149 -20.01 4.30 -11.79
N GLN A 150 -19.47 4.49 -13.01
CA GLN A 150 -19.28 5.85 -13.56
C GLN A 150 -20.60 6.58 -13.89
N ASN A 151 -21.72 5.86 -14.02
CA ASN A 151 -22.95 6.39 -14.62
C ASN A 151 -24.19 6.21 -13.75
N VAL A 152 -24.02 6.36 -12.44
CA VAL A 152 -25.12 6.24 -11.46
C VAL A 152 -26.31 7.13 -11.81
N GLU A 153 -26.07 8.35 -12.32
CA GLU A 153 -27.14 9.30 -12.72
C GLU A 153 -27.97 8.84 -13.94
N LYS A 154 -27.48 7.87 -14.73
CA LYS A 154 -28.14 7.37 -15.96
C LYS A 154 -28.51 5.89 -15.87
N GLN A 155 -28.49 5.32 -14.67
CA GLN A 155 -28.79 3.90 -14.47
C GLN A 155 -30.23 3.62 -14.91
N THR A 156 -30.36 2.71 -15.89
CA THR A 156 -31.63 2.31 -16.48
C THR A 156 -32.26 1.10 -15.81
N ASP A 157 -31.51 0.39 -14.96
CA ASP A 157 -31.97 -0.80 -14.27
C ASP A 157 -32.32 -0.48 -12.80
N PRO A 158 -33.61 -0.29 -12.47
CA PRO A 158 -34.03 -0.06 -11.10
C PRO A 158 -33.87 -1.30 -10.23
N ASP A 159 -33.47 -2.48 -10.72
CA ASP A 159 -33.35 -3.69 -9.90
C ASP A 159 -31.90 -4.17 -9.72
N ASP A 160 -30.90 -3.32 -10.07
CA ASP A 160 -29.48 -3.62 -9.85
C ASP A 160 -29.12 -3.57 -8.35
N ILE A 161 -29.08 -4.75 -7.72
CA ILE A 161 -28.79 -4.89 -6.30
C ILE A 161 -27.37 -4.47 -5.92
N ILE A 162 -26.38 -4.64 -6.81
CA ILE A 162 -24.97 -4.37 -6.51
C ILE A 162 -24.74 -2.87 -6.39
N VAL A 163 -25.32 -2.07 -7.29
CA VAL A 163 -25.17 -0.61 -7.21
C VAL A 163 -26.05 -0.02 -6.12
N LYS A 164 -27.25 -0.55 -5.90
CA LYS A 164 -28.17 -0.06 -4.87
C LYS A 164 -27.70 -0.33 -3.44
N GLN A 165 -27.09 -1.49 -3.20
CA GLN A 165 -26.68 -1.89 -1.86
C GLN A 165 -25.22 -1.52 -1.61
N SER A 166 -24.99 -0.38 -0.95
CA SER A 166 -23.63 0.11 -0.69
C SER A 166 -22.74 -0.91 0.03
N TRP A 167 -23.30 -1.70 0.96
CA TRP A 167 -22.55 -2.74 1.67
C TRP A 167 -22.06 -3.85 0.72
N LEU A 168 -22.89 -4.26 -0.25
CA LEU A 168 -22.54 -5.30 -1.22
C LEU A 168 -21.48 -4.79 -2.20
N ASN A 169 -21.63 -3.54 -2.68
CA ASN A 169 -20.60 -2.89 -3.49
C ASN A 169 -19.25 -2.84 -2.77
N LYS A 170 -19.24 -2.44 -1.49
CA LYS A 170 -18.03 -2.42 -0.65
C LYS A 170 -17.44 -3.81 -0.45
N SER A 171 -18.28 -4.83 -0.29
CA SER A 171 -17.84 -6.22 -0.19
C SER A 171 -17.21 -6.73 -1.49
N ILE A 172 -17.79 -6.39 -2.65
CA ILE A 172 -17.21 -6.70 -3.97
C ILE A 172 -15.90 -5.94 -4.18
N GLN A 173 -15.83 -4.65 -3.83
CA GLN A 173 -14.59 -3.88 -3.84
C GLN A 173 -13.49 -4.58 -3.04
N ARG A 174 -13.78 -5.02 -1.82
CA ARG A 174 -12.84 -5.78 -0.98
C ARG A 174 -12.37 -7.05 -1.70
N ASP A 175 -13.30 -7.85 -2.20
CA ASP A 175 -12.99 -9.13 -2.86
C ASP A 175 -12.14 -8.94 -4.13
N LEU A 176 -12.38 -7.89 -4.91
CA LEU A 176 -11.59 -7.55 -6.09
C LEU A 176 -10.16 -7.13 -5.76
N LEU A 177 -9.83 -6.83 -4.50
CA LEU A 177 -8.47 -6.48 -4.07
C LEU A 177 -7.67 -7.67 -3.51
N LEU A 178 -8.31 -8.81 -3.29
CA LEU A 178 -7.64 -9.98 -2.72
C LEU A 178 -6.63 -10.56 -3.71
N LEU A 179 -5.40 -10.81 -3.25
CA LEU A 179 -4.30 -11.29 -4.10
C LEU A 179 -4.64 -12.61 -4.81
N GLU A 180 -5.42 -13.47 -4.16
CA GLU A 180 -5.88 -14.75 -4.71
C GLU A 180 -7.16 -14.65 -5.57
N ASN A 181 -7.70 -13.45 -5.79
CA ASN A 181 -8.99 -13.23 -6.47
C ASN A 181 -8.86 -12.26 -7.64
N GLN A 182 -7.87 -12.50 -8.51
CA GLN A 182 -7.46 -11.57 -9.57
C GLN A 182 -7.61 -12.18 -10.98
N ILE A 183 -7.70 -11.28 -11.96
CA ILE A 183 -7.49 -11.56 -13.39
C ILE A 183 -6.33 -10.65 -13.85
N PRO A 184 -5.45 -11.10 -14.76
CA PRO A 184 -4.38 -10.25 -15.26
C PRO A 184 -4.93 -8.95 -15.85
N PHE A 185 -4.49 -7.81 -15.31
CA PHE A 185 -5.04 -6.49 -15.66
C PHE A 185 -4.88 -6.19 -17.15
N LEU A 186 -3.73 -6.57 -17.73
CA LEU A 186 -3.44 -6.42 -19.15
C LEU A 186 -4.50 -7.07 -20.05
N ILE A 187 -5.07 -8.21 -19.62
CA ILE A 187 -6.13 -8.90 -20.36
C ILE A 187 -7.41 -8.09 -20.31
N LEU A 188 -7.77 -7.55 -19.13
CA LEU A 188 -8.92 -6.66 -18.98
C LEU A 188 -8.77 -5.38 -19.82
N GLU A 189 -7.58 -4.77 -19.84
CA GLU A 189 -7.30 -3.58 -20.66
C GLU A 189 -7.43 -3.85 -22.16
N LYS A 190 -6.84 -4.96 -22.64
CA LYS A 190 -6.94 -5.36 -24.05
C LYS A 190 -8.38 -5.68 -24.44
N LEU A 191 -9.11 -6.44 -23.63
CA LEU A 191 -10.52 -6.74 -23.86
C LEU A 191 -11.35 -5.46 -23.93
N TYR A 192 -11.17 -4.56 -22.96
CA TYR A 192 -11.90 -3.31 -22.88
C TYR A 192 -11.62 -2.43 -24.11
N SER A 193 -10.35 -2.18 -24.43
CA SER A 193 -9.96 -1.33 -25.55
C SER A 193 -10.34 -1.88 -26.93
N THR A 194 -10.43 -3.20 -27.08
CA THR A 194 -10.70 -3.85 -28.37
C THR A 194 -12.19 -4.05 -28.61
N PHE A 195 -12.95 -4.41 -27.57
CA PHE A 195 -14.28 -4.98 -27.74
C PHE A 195 -15.39 -4.26 -27.00
N VAL A 196 -15.09 -3.24 -26.18
CA VAL A 196 -16.13 -2.40 -25.59
C VAL A 196 -16.40 -1.25 -26.56
N PRO A 197 -17.55 -1.24 -27.26
CA PRO A 197 -17.89 -0.21 -28.23
C PRO A 197 -17.86 1.20 -27.65
N ASP A 198 -17.77 2.17 -28.57
CA ASP A 198 -17.99 3.60 -28.33
C ASP A 198 -19.47 3.85 -27.95
N PHE A 199 -19.92 3.37 -26.79
CA PHE A 199 -21.32 3.43 -26.38
C PHE A 199 -21.85 4.86 -26.28
N ARG A 200 -20.94 5.84 -26.20
CA ARG A 200 -21.23 7.27 -26.11
C ARG A 200 -20.10 8.06 -26.76
N LYS A 201 -20.43 8.78 -27.85
CA LYS A 201 -19.61 9.70 -28.66
C LYS A 201 -18.88 10.83 -27.89
N LYS A 202 -18.16 10.52 -26.82
CA LYS A 202 -17.26 11.39 -26.06
C LYS A 202 -15.99 10.59 -25.75
N LYS A 203 -14.89 11.30 -25.52
CA LYS A 203 -13.59 10.73 -25.18
C LYS A 203 -13.74 9.64 -24.09
N HIS A 204 -13.49 8.39 -24.44
CA HIS A 204 -13.68 7.25 -23.52
C HIS A 204 -12.70 7.30 -22.37
N ALA A 205 -13.20 6.97 -21.17
CA ALA A 205 -12.33 6.58 -20.08
C ALA A 205 -11.66 5.25 -20.45
N THR A 206 -10.34 5.19 -20.30
CA THR A 206 -9.55 3.96 -20.35
C THR A 206 -9.97 3.02 -19.22
N PHE A 207 -9.63 1.72 -19.34
CA PHE A 207 -9.96 0.76 -18.30
C PHE A 207 -9.29 1.09 -16.95
N ILE A 208 -8.07 1.63 -16.98
CA ILE A 208 -7.38 2.09 -15.76
C ILE A 208 -8.08 3.28 -15.11
N GLU A 209 -8.63 4.22 -15.88
CA GLU A 209 -9.44 5.33 -15.34
C GLU A 209 -10.73 4.80 -14.70
N LEU A 210 -11.41 3.84 -15.35
CA LEU A 210 -12.59 3.17 -14.78
C LEU A 210 -12.28 2.44 -13.47
N ALA A 211 -11.18 1.68 -13.43
CA ALA A 211 -10.75 0.98 -12.23
C ALA A 211 -10.38 1.98 -11.12
N SER A 212 -9.67 3.06 -11.47
CA SER A 212 -9.28 4.10 -10.51
C SER A 212 -10.49 4.81 -9.90
N ASP A 213 -11.49 5.14 -10.73
CA ASP A 213 -12.77 5.70 -10.27
C ASP A 213 -13.50 4.73 -9.34
N TYR A 214 -13.57 3.44 -9.71
CA TYR A 214 -14.21 2.41 -8.89
C TYR A 214 -13.54 2.26 -7.53
N PHE A 215 -12.21 2.37 -7.47
CA PHE A 215 -11.43 2.25 -6.23
C PHE A 215 -11.06 3.58 -5.58
N ALA A 216 -11.69 4.69 -5.97
CA ALA A 216 -11.32 6.03 -5.50
C ALA A 216 -11.36 6.19 -3.96
N CYS A 217 -12.13 5.38 -3.24
CA CYS A 217 -12.14 5.38 -1.77
C CYS A 217 -10.83 4.92 -1.12
N TYR A 218 -9.95 4.24 -1.87
CA TYR A 218 -8.61 3.85 -1.44
C TYR A 218 -7.51 4.83 -1.89
N HIS A 219 -7.90 5.92 -2.58
CA HIS A 219 -6.98 6.99 -2.96
C HIS A 219 -6.83 7.99 -1.81
N ASN A 220 -5.59 8.40 -1.54
CA ASN A 220 -5.28 9.34 -0.44
C ASN A 220 -5.30 10.82 -0.86
N GLU A 221 -5.39 11.14 -2.15
CA GLU A 221 -5.47 12.54 -2.59
C GLU A 221 -6.92 13.00 -2.65
N LYS A 222 -7.25 14.06 -1.91
CA LYS A 222 -8.48 14.82 -2.17
C LYS A 222 -8.30 15.59 -3.48
N CYS A 223 -9.21 15.42 -4.43
CA CYS A 223 -9.44 16.43 -5.46
C CYS A 223 -9.97 17.72 -4.80
N ASP A 224 -9.50 18.87 -5.26
CA ASP A 224 -9.74 20.21 -4.69
C ASP A 224 -11.20 20.47 -4.24
N GLU A 225 -11.31 21.00 -3.01
CA GLU A 225 -12.56 21.38 -2.34
C GLU A 225 -13.13 22.70 -2.89
N GLU A 226 -13.73 22.70 -4.09
CA GLU A 226 -14.67 23.76 -4.49
C GLU A 226 -15.82 23.21 -5.35
N ARG A 227 -16.84 22.62 -4.71
CA ARG A 227 -18.27 22.70 -5.12
C ARG A 227 -19.19 22.07 -4.07
N LYS A 228 -20.19 22.86 -3.65
CA LYS A 228 -21.12 22.58 -2.54
C LYS A 228 -22.01 21.36 -2.78
N SER A 229 -22.12 20.57 -1.71
CA SER A 229 -23.06 19.51 -1.32
C SER A 229 -24.44 19.39 -2.01
N SER A 230 -24.85 18.15 -2.30
CA SER A 230 -26.21 17.62 -2.05
C SER A 230 -26.22 16.09 -1.88
N PRO A 231 -27.18 15.52 -1.14
CA PRO A 231 -26.98 14.34 -0.30
C PRO A 231 -27.38 13.03 -0.98
N GLY A 232 -26.62 11.96 -0.72
CA GLY A 232 -27.02 10.58 -1.03
C GLY A 232 -26.01 9.74 -1.83
N CYS A 233 -24.93 10.33 -2.32
CA CYS A 233 -23.83 9.61 -2.96
C CYS A 233 -22.52 10.37 -2.69
N VAL A 234 -21.58 9.78 -1.93
CA VAL A 234 -20.27 10.41 -1.71
C VAL A 234 -19.35 10.02 -2.87
N GLN A 235 -19.36 10.92 -3.87
CA GLN A 235 -18.37 11.24 -4.91
C GLN A 235 -17.98 10.18 -5.96
N ILE A 236 -18.51 10.38 -7.19
CA ILE A 236 -17.67 10.44 -8.40
C ILE A 236 -18.08 11.66 -9.22
N ARG A 237 -17.13 12.56 -9.47
CA ARG A 237 -17.05 13.36 -10.71
C ARG A 237 -15.59 13.75 -10.95
N MET A 238 -14.87 12.90 -11.69
CA MET A 238 -13.60 13.28 -12.33
C MET A 238 -13.91 13.99 -13.65
N ASN A 239 -13.31 15.17 -13.85
CA ASN A 239 -13.06 15.69 -15.19
C ASN A 239 -11.61 15.39 -15.52
N CYS A 240 -11.39 14.43 -16.42
CA CYS A 240 -10.08 14.16 -17.00
C CYS A 240 -9.62 15.39 -17.81
N GLY A 241 -8.79 16.23 -17.20
CA GLY A 241 -8.10 17.33 -17.86
C GLY A 241 -6.96 16.77 -18.71
N THR A 242 -7.15 16.79 -20.03
CA THR A 242 -6.07 16.62 -20.98
C THR A 242 -4.98 17.66 -20.74
N SER A 243 -3.76 17.19 -20.53
CA SER A 243 -2.55 18.00 -20.60
C SER A 243 -2.53 18.80 -21.92
N LYS A 244 -2.49 20.13 -21.82
CA LYS A 244 -2.30 21.02 -22.95
C LYS A 244 -0.87 20.84 -23.45
N LYS A 245 -0.70 20.37 -24.69
CA LYS A 245 0.55 20.55 -25.44
C LYS A 245 0.74 22.05 -25.70
N GLY A 246 1.76 22.62 -25.10
CA GLY A 246 2.38 23.86 -25.55
C GLY A 246 3.30 23.60 -26.73
N ASP A 247 3.37 24.58 -27.62
CA ASP A 247 3.96 24.54 -28.94
C ASP A 247 5.49 24.37 -28.96
N SER A 248 5.94 23.96 -30.14
CA SER A 248 7.26 23.56 -30.62
C SER A 248 8.44 24.52 -30.39
N THR A 249 9.61 23.97 -30.08
CA THR A 249 10.88 24.38 -30.73
C THR A 249 11.91 23.25 -30.70
N SER A 250 12.63 23.13 -31.81
CA SER A 250 13.60 22.11 -32.22
C SER A 250 14.86 21.99 -31.36
N GLY A 251 15.33 20.77 -31.13
CA GLY A 251 16.68 20.46 -30.66
C GLY A 251 16.96 18.95 -30.63
N GLU A 252 17.92 18.51 -31.42
CA GLU A 252 18.36 17.11 -31.57
C GLU A 252 19.21 16.59 -30.39
N LYS A 253 19.04 15.28 -30.11
CA LYS A 253 19.97 14.29 -29.51
C LYS A 253 20.35 14.45 -28.02
N THR A 254 19.98 13.45 -27.20
CA THR A 254 20.78 12.23 -26.93
C THR A 254 20.02 11.32 -25.95
N GLY A 255 20.21 10.01 -26.06
CA GLY A 255 19.36 8.99 -25.44
C GLY A 255 19.37 8.96 -23.91
N SER A 256 18.17 8.78 -23.36
CA SER A 256 17.91 8.28 -22.01
C SER A 256 16.54 7.61 -22.06
N SER A 257 16.49 6.36 -21.60
CA SER A 257 15.33 5.46 -21.68
C SER A 257 14.05 6.07 -21.10
N ASP A 258 13.05 6.22 -21.97
CA ASP A 258 11.67 6.58 -21.64
C ASP A 258 11.01 5.50 -20.75
N SER A 259 10.91 5.73 -19.44
CA SER A 259 10.00 4.96 -18.58
C SER A 259 8.58 5.52 -18.72
N LYS A 260 7.87 5.15 -19.78
CA LYS A 260 6.39 5.18 -19.77
C LYS A 260 5.94 4.30 -18.61
N GLY A 261 5.08 4.84 -17.73
CA GLY A 261 4.59 4.12 -16.55
C GLY A 261 4.01 2.76 -16.93
N GLU A 262 4.53 1.70 -16.32
CA GLU A 262 4.07 0.33 -16.55
C GLU A 262 2.62 0.17 -16.07
N SER A 263 1.79 -0.56 -16.83
CA SER A 263 0.41 -0.86 -16.44
C SER A 263 0.40 -1.76 -15.19
N PRO A 264 -0.56 -1.59 -14.26
CA PRO A 264 -0.70 -2.47 -13.10
C PRO A 264 -0.80 -3.94 -13.51
N LYS A 265 -0.30 -4.85 -12.67
CA LYS A 265 -0.41 -6.29 -12.94
C LYS A 265 -1.83 -6.84 -12.68
N HIS A 266 -2.49 -6.31 -11.65
CA HIS A 266 -3.85 -6.64 -11.20
C HIS A 266 -4.34 -5.56 -10.21
N PHE A 267 -5.54 -5.70 -9.63
CA PHE A 267 -6.13 -4.62 -8.83
C PHE A 267 -5.38 -4.32 -7.53
N THR A 268 -4.86 -5.34 -6.84
CA THR A 268 -4.01 -5.12 -5.66
C THR A 268 -2.76 -4.29 -5.99
N ASP A 269 -2.17 -4.48 -7.18
CA ASP A 269 -1.03 -3.69 -7.65
C ASP A 269 -1.43 -2.25 -8.02
N LEU A 270 -2.62 -2.07 -8.61
CA LEU A 270 -3.20 -0.74 -8.83
C LEU A 270 -3.30 0.03 -7.51
N ILE A 271 -3.86 -0.58 -6.45
CA ILE A 271 -3.95 0.06 -5.13
C ILE A 271 -2.57 0.30 -4.53
N ARG A 272 -1.62 -0.63 -4.70
CA ARG A 272 -0.24 -0.41 -4.27
C ARG A 272 0.33 0.85 -4.93
N SER A 273 0.07 1.05 -6.22
CA SER A 273 0.56 2.22 -6.97
C SER A 273 -0.01 3.54 -6.47
N PHE A 274 -1.24 3.58 -5.95
CA PHE A 274 -1.85 4.78 -5.33
C PHE A 274 -1.16 5.19 -4.03
N ASN A 275 -0.52 4.23 -3.35
CA ASN A 275 0.08 4.45 -2.04
C ASN A 275 1.56 4.83 -2.09
N ILE A 276 2.21 4.73 -3.26
CA ILE A 276 3.65 4.95 -3.43
C ILE A 276 3.92 6.24 -4.21
N CYS A 277 4.80 7.09 -3.68
CA CYS A 277 5.27 8.26 -4.41
C CYS A 277 6.32 7.85 -5.46
N LYS A 278 6.02 8.06 -6.74
CA LYS A 278 6.93 7.71 -7.86
C LYS A 278 8.12 8.68 -7.99
N ASP A 279 8.01 9.88 -7.42
CA ASP A 279 8.98 10.97 -7.63
C ASP A 279 10.12 11.01 -6.60
N ASP A 280 10.12 10.14 -5.59
CA ASP A 280 11.13 10.12 -4.51
C ASP A 280 11.67 8.70 -4.27
N PRO A 281 12.65 8.23 -5.08
CA PRO A 281 13.23 6.92 -4.91
C PRO A 281 13.99 6.84 -3.59
N LYS A 282 13.53 5.95 -2.69
CA LYS A 282 14.12 5.81 -1.35
C LYS A 282 15.22 4.75 -1.34
N GLU A 283 16.32 5.06 -0.65
CA GLU A 283 17.40 4.09 -0.40
C GLU A 283 16.99 3.12 0.73
N PHE A 284 17.21 1.83 0.51
CA PHE A 284 16.90 0.77 1.49
C PHE A 284 18.16 0.40 2.28
N LYS A 285 18.15 0.67 3.59
CA LYS A 285 19.28 0.42 4.51
C LYS A 285 18.89 -0.55 5.62
N GLU A 286 19.89 -1.01 6.39
CA GLU A 286 19.66 -1.89 7.53
C GLU A 286 18.68 -1.28 8.55
N ARG A 287 17.85 -2.15 9.10
CA ARG A 287 16.82 -1.76 10.06
C ARG A 287 17.38 -1.71 11.48
N PHE A 288 16.98 -0.68 12.23
CA PHE A 288 17.23 -0.59 13.67
C PHE A 288 15.91 -0.34 14.43
N PRO A 289 15.81 -0.72 15.72
CA PRO A 289 14.59 -0.53 16.50
C PRO A 289 14.24 0.96 16.68
N LEU A 290 13.02 1.34 16.30
CA LEU A 290 12.43 2.64 16.58
C LEU A 290 11.81 2.66 17.99
N LYS A 291 11.72 3.84 18.62
CA LYS A 291 10.99 4.02 19.88
C LYS A 291 9.51 4.29 19.60
N ASN A 292 8.64 3.73 20.43
CA ASN A 292 7.20 3.93 20.30
C ASN A 292 6.77 5.39 20.49
N ALA A 293 5.53 5.67 20.10
CA ALA A 293 5.03 7.03 19.97
C ALA A 293 5.09 7.80 21.31
N THR A 294 4.74 7.16 22.42
CA THR A 294 4.79 7.77 23.75
C THR A 294 6.22 8.14 24.18
N LYS A 295 7.21 7.26 23.97
CA LYS A 295 8.62 7.59 24.28
C LYS A 295 9.16 8.71 23.41
N LEU A 296 8.75 8.78 22.14
CA LEU A 296 9.14 9.89 21.26
C LEU A 296 8.51 11.21 21.72
N ARG A 297 7.23 11.19 22.11
CA ARG A 297 6.53 12.34 22.71
C ARG A 297 7.26 12.89 23.94
N GLU A 298 7.67 12.01 24.85
CA GLU A 298 8.43 12.36 26.06
C GLU A 298 9.79 13.01 25.75
N SER A 299 10.36 12.74 24.58
CA SER A 299 11.59 13.39 24.10
C SER A 299 11.36 14.70 23.33
N GLY A 300 10.11 15.18 23.29
CA GLY A 300 9.73 16.43 22.63
C GLY A 300 9.50 16.32 21.12
N VAL A 301 9.26 15.10 20.60
CA VAL A 301 8.80 14.91 19.22
C VAL A 301 7.29 15.12 19.18
N SER A 302 6.81 16.01 18.32
CA SER A 302 5.38 16.17 18.03
C SER A 302 4.97 15.37 16.80
N PHE A 303 3.79 14.76 16.83
CA PHE A 303 3.17 14.11 15.68
C PHE A 303 2.27 15.12 14.98
N GLU A 304 2.40 15.26 13.66
CA GLU A 304 1.61 16.18 12.85
C GLU A 304 1.00 15.41 11.67
N LYS A 305 -0.33 15.50 11.54
CA LYS A 305 -1.06 15.05 10.36
C LYS A 305 -0.64 15.88 9.16
N VAL A 306 -0.55 15.22 8.01
CA VAL A 306 -0.42 15.88 6.71
C VAL A 306 -1.52 15.38 5.79
N ASP A 307 -2.10 16.28 5.01
CA ASP A 307 -3.08 15.97 3.96
C ASP A 307 -2.40 15.92 2.59
N ASN A 308 -3.03 15.24 1.62
CA ASN A 308 -2.64 15.21 0.20
C ASN A 308 -1.19 14.74 -0.05
N ARG A 309 -0.81 13.61 0.55
CA ARG A 309 0.47 12.93 0.28
C ARG A 309 0.24 11.42 0.14
N CYS A 310 1.20 10.72 -0.47
CA CYS A 310 1.17 9.26 -0.50
C CYS A 310 1.29 8.69 0.92
N LEU A 311 0.64 7.55 1.17
CA LEU A 311 0.65 6.86 2.48
C LEU A 311 2.06 6.66 3.04
N VAL A 312 3.00 6.29 2.17
CA VAL A 312 4.38 5.98 2.55
C VAL A 312 5.27 7.22 2.72
N ASP A 313 4.78 8.44 2.51
CA ASP A 313 5.55 9.68 2.66
C ASP A 313 5.59 10.19 4.12
N ILE A 314 6.46 9.58 4.91
CA ILE A 314 6.76 10.00 6.29
C ILE A 314 7.97 10.93 6.27
N LYS A 315 7.87 12.07 6.97
CA LYS A 315 8.97 13.05 7.07
C LYS A 315 9.24 13.46 8.51
N PHE A 316 10.51 13.54 8.88
CA PHE A 316 10.92 14.07 10.18
C PHE A 316 11.66 15.40 10.01
N LYS A 317 11.10 16.48 10.57
CA LYS A 317 11.67 17.84 10.46
C LYS A 317 12.06 18.39 11.81
N LYS A 318 13.20 19.07 11.86
CA LYS A 318 13.66 19.83 13.03
C LYS A 318 13.69 21.31 12.69
N VAL A 319 12.90 22.11 13.40
CA VAL A 319 12.80 23.56 13.19
C VAL A 319 13.82 24.26 14.08
N LYS A 320 14.68 25.10 13.48
CA LYS A 320 15.70 25.88 14.19
C LYS A 320 15.06 27.07 14.92
N CYS A 321 15.64 27.49 16.04
CA CYS A 321 15.25 28.73 16.69
C CYS A 321 15.72 29.93 15.84
N LEU A 322 14.83 30.84 15.47
CA LEU A 322 15.15 32.00 14.63
C LEU A 322 15.76 33.18 15.42
N SER A 323 15.79 33.15 16.76
CA SER A 323 16.45 34.19 17.57
C SER A 323 16.93 33.66 18.92
N TRP A 324 18.19 33.92 19.27
CA TRP A 324 18.75 33.60 20.58
C TRP A 324 18.11 34.44 21.71
N PHE A 325 17.56 35.61 21.37
CA PHE A 325 17.04 36.60 22.32
C PHE A 325 15.69 36.20 22.94
N LEU A 326 14.82 35.53 22.18
CA LEU A 326 13.52 35.04 22.66
C LEU A 326 13.60 33.73 23.47
N CYS A 327 14.78 33.11 23.52
CA CYS A 327 15.01 31.82 24.19
C CYS A 327 15.43 31.95 25.66
N LEU A 328 15.57 33.16 26.23
CA LEU A 328 16.05 33.36 27.61
C LEU A 328 17.31 32.51 27.92
N GLY A 329 18.34 32.61 27.06
CA GLY A 329 19.62 31.91 27.24
C GLY A 329 19.66 30.50 26.66
N CYS A 330 19.56 30.38 25.33
CA CYS A 330 19.87 29.13 24.64
C CYS A 330 21.35 28.75 24.90
N MET A 331 21.56 27.79 25.80
CA MET A 331 22.84 27.12 26.08
C MET A 331 23.52 26.60 24.79
N PRO A 332 24.87 26.50 24.75
CA PRO A 332 25.68 26.37 23.52
C PRO A 332 25.44 25.13 22.62
N ASN A 333 24.51 24.23 22.96
CA ASN A 333 24.25 22.98 22.22
C ASN A 333 22.79 22.76 21.77
N SER A 334 21.92 23.79 21.82
CA SER A 334 20.50 23.67 21.45
C SER A 334 20.15 24.46 20.19
N THR A 335 20.27 23.84 19.02
CA THR A 335 19.99 24.49 17.72
C THR A 335 18.55 24.35 17.22
N TYR A 336 17.69 23.53 17.86
CA TYR A 336 16.34 23.22 17.39
C TYR A 336 15.28 23.38 18.48
N LEU A 337 14.16 24.01 18.13
CA LEU A 337 13.08 24.40 19.05
C LEU A 337 11.87 23.47 18.98
N LYS A 338 11.66 22.81 17.82
CA LYS A 338 10.56 21.84 17.61
C LYS A 338 11.05 20.70 16.71
N ALA A 339 10.77 19.46 17.10
CA ALA A 339 10.98 18.28 16.27
C ALA A 339 9.60 17.69 15.95
N ARG A 340 9.26 17.57 14.66
CA ARG A 340 7.95 17.08 14.21
C ARG A 340 8.08 15.90 13.26
N LEU A 341 7.25 14.89 13.50
CA LEU A 341 7.07 13.73 12.62
C LEU A 341 5.76 13.92 11.86
N GLU A 342 5.88 14.15 10.56
CA GLU A 342 4.80 14.33 9.60
C GLU A 342 4.40 12.96 9.03
N ILE A 343 3.14 12.57 9.23
CA ILE A 343 2.56 11.31 8.75
C ILE A 343 1.18 11.63 8.13
N LEU A 344 0.83 10.95 7.04
CA LEU A 344 -0.53 11.00 6.48
C LEU A 344 -1.54 10.49 7.52
N GLU A 345 -2.75 11.08 7.56
CA GLU A 345 -3.85 10.53 8.34
C GLU A 345 -4.15 9.08 7.92
N LEU A 346 -4.01 8.15 8.86
CA LEU A 346 -4.39 6.75 8.68
C LEU A 346 -5.80 6.54 9.23
N LYS A 347 -6.75 6.27 8.32
CA LYS A 347 -8.09 5.84 8.69
C LYS A 347 -8.11 4.32 8.82
N VAL A 348 -8.51 3.82 9.99
CA VAL A 348 -8.56 2.39 10.31
C VAL A 348 -9.99 1.95 10.50
N ASP A 349 -10.47 1.15 9.57
CA ASP A 349 -11.79 0.54 9.56
C ASP A 349 -11.70 -1.00 9.46
N ASN A 350 -12.86 -1.66 9.37
CA ASN A 350 -12.94 -3.12 9.26
C ASN A 350 -12.33 -3.69 7.97
N THR A 351 -12.10 -2.87 6.94
CA THR A 351 -11.50 -3.30 5.66
C THR A 351 -9.98 -3.11 5.62
N THR A 352 -9.46 -2.23 6.49
CA THR A 352 -8.05 -1.81 6.51
C THR A 352 -7.09 -2.98 6.70
N GLU A 353 -7.41 -3.91 7.61
CA GLU A 353 -6.59 -5.11 7.82
C GLU A 353 -6.50 -5.96 6.54
N CYS A 354 -7.64 -6.20 5.90
CA CYS A 354 -7.74 -6.98 4.67
C CYS A 354 -6.88 -6.38 3.55
N VAL A 355 -7.01 -5.07 3.31
CA VAL A 355 -6.26 -4.37 2.26
C VAL A 355 -4.76 -4.42 2.54
N LEU A 356 -4.32 -4.04 3.75
CA LEU A 356 -2.90 -4.04 4.10
C LEU A 356 -2.30 -5.45 4.04
N ARG A 357 -3.02 -6.49 4.50
CA ARG A 357 -2.56 -7.88 4.42
C ARG A 357 -2.32 -8.36 2.98
N ASN A 358 -3.19 -7.99 2.05
CA ASN A 358 -3.05 -8.35 0.64
C ASN A 358 -1.91 -7.57 -0.03
N LEU A 359 -1.76 -6.28 0.28
CA LEU A 359 -0.63 -5.48 -0.21
C LEU A 359 0.72 -6.01 0.32
N ILE A 360 0.80 -6.36 1.61
CA ILE A 360 1.98 -6.98 2.22
C ILE A 360 2.31 -8.30 1.52
N ALA A 361 1.32 -9.20 1.39
CA ALA A 361 1.54 -10.49 0.74
C ALA A 361 2.04 -10.31 -0.71
N PHE A 362 1.47 -9.35 -1.43
CA PHE A 362 1.88 -9.06 -2.79
C PHE A 362 3.33 -8.52 -2.87
N GLU A 363 3.71 -7.59 -2.00
CA GLU A 363 5.10 -7.09 -1.96
C GLU A 363 6.12 -8.18 -1.61
N GLN A 364 5.78 -9.07 -0.66
CA GLN A 364 6.65 -10.19 -0.28
C GLN A 364 6.88 -11.16 -1.45
N CYS A 365 5.88 -11.34 -2.32
CA CYS A 365 5.97 -12.23 -3.47
C CYS A 365 6.59 -11.57 -4.70
N HIS A 366 6.17 -10.36 -5.07
CA HIS A 366 6.47 -9.75 -6.36
C HIS A 366 7.49 -8.60 -6.30
N TYR A 367 7.57 -7.87 -5.17
CA TYR A 367 8.44 -6.70 -5.01
C TYR A 367 9.42 -6.82 -3.83
N PRO A 368 10.24 -7.90 -3.72
CA PRO A 368 11.12 -8.09 -2.58
C PRO A 368 12.19 -6.99 -2.43
N THR A 369 12.54 -6.30 -3.53
CA THR A 369 13.51 -5.19 -3.52
C THR A 369 12.87 -3.82 -3.29
N GLN A 370 11.55 -3.71 -3.36
CA GLN A 370 10.79 -2.48 -3.16
C GLN A 370 9.60 -2.66 -2.19
N PRO A 371 9.83 -3.13 -0.95
CA PRO A 371 8.78 -3.45 0.03
C PRO A 371 8.28 -2.19 0.77
N TYR A 372 7.75 -1.20 0.05
CA TYR A 372 7.35 0.10 0.60
C TYR A 372 6.21 -0.02 1.62
N ILE A 373 5.15 -0.79 1.30
CA ILE A 373 4.02 -1.01 2.20
C ILE A 373 4.46 -1.82 3.42
N CYS A 374 5.27 -2.86 3.24
CA CYS A 374 5.80 -3.64 4.37
C CYS A 374 6.65 -2.77 5.30
N ASN A 375 7.50 -1.90 4.74
CA ASN A 375 8.30 -0.94 5.50
C ASN A 375 7.43 0.08 6.24
N TYR A 376 6.36 0.56 5.62
CA TYR A 376 5.40 1.48 6.24
C TYR A 376 4.70 0.83 7.43
N VAL A 377 4.10 -0.34 7.23
CA VAL A 377 3.41 -1.07 8.31
C VAL A 377 4.39 -1.39 9.44
N SER A 378 5.62 -1.78 9.13
CA SER A 378 6.68 -1.99 10.12
C SER A 378 7.08 -0.73 10.89
N PHE A 379 7.03 0.44 10.26
CA PHE A 379 7.30 1.71 10.91
C PHE A 379 6.15 2.08 11.87
N ILE A 380 4.90 1.92 11.42
CA ILE A 380 3.70 2.17 12.23
C ILE A 380 3.61 1.19 13.41
N ASP A 381 3.89 -0.10 13.21
CA ASP A 381 4.03 -1.11 14.27
C ASP A 381 5.05 -0.68 15.32
N SER A 382 6.22 -0.20 14.89
CA SER A 382 7.24 0.26 15.84
C SER A 382 6.80 1.51 16.63
N LEU A 383 5.88 2.32 16.10
CA LEU A 383 5.27 3.45 16.79
C LEU A 383 4.15 3.02 17.75
N ILE A 384 3.38 1.99 17.40
CA ILE A 384 2.17 1.56 18.11
C ILE A 384 2.40 0.22 18.80
N GLN A 385 2.84 0.26 20.05
CA GLN A 385 3.04 -0.95 20.85
C GLN A 385 1.93 -1.17 21.88
N THR A 386 1.30 -0.09 22.34
CA THR A 386 0.23 -0.13 23.34
C THR A 386 -0.97 0.71 22.93
N LYS A 387 -2.09 0.55 23.64
CA LYS A 387 -3.27 1.42 23.46
C LYS A 387 -2.94 2.90 23.69
N ASP A 388 -2.04 3.22 24.62
CA ASP A 388 -1.66 4.61 24.95
C ASP A 388 -0.90 5.27 23.78
N ASP A 389 -0.19 4.48 22.96
CA ASP A 389 0.44 4.96 21.73
C ASP A 389 -0.63 5.31 20.68
N VAL A 390 -1.70 4.51 20.58
CA VAL A 390 -2.84 4.80 19.71
C VAL A 390 -3.59 6.03 20.20
N GLU A 391 -3.93 6.10 21.49
CA GLU A 391 -4.65 7.23 22.10
C GLU A 391 -3.93 8.56 21.78
N LEU A 392 -2.59 8.58 21.90
CA LEU A 392 -1.78 9.73 21.50
C LEU A 392 -1.93 10.09 20.02
N LEU A 393 -1.85 9.11 19.12
CA LEU A 393 -1.90 9.36 17.69
C LEU A 393 -3.30 9.77 17.25
N VAL A 394 -4.34 9.28 17.93
CA VAL A 394 -5.73 9.73 17.77
C VAL A 394 -5.89 11.17 18.27
N GLU A 395 -5.33 11.53 19.43
CA GLU A 395 -5.31 12.91 19.95
C GLU A 395 -4.58 13.90 19.02
N LYS A 396 -3.71 13.39 18.14
CA LYS A 396 -2.97 14.19 17.14
C LYS A 396 -3.57 14.08 15.74
N GLU A 397 -4.72 13.42 15.61
CA GLU A 397 -5.43 13.20 14.34
C GLU A 397 -4.58 12.49 13.27
N VAL A 398 -3.49 11.84 13.68
CA VAL A 398 -2.67 11.02 12.79
C VAL A 398 -3.36 9.69 12.51
N ILE A 399 -4.16 9.21 13.47
CA ILE A 399 -4.99 8.02 13.32
C ILE A 399 -6.44 8.37 13.61
N MET A 400 -7.34 7.97 12.72
CA MET A 400 -8.77 7.94 12.94
C MET A 400 -9.19 6.47 12.86
N HIS A 401 -10.05 5.99 13.75
CA HIS A 401 -10.51 4.60 13.67
C HIS A 401 -11.97 4.41 14.04
N GLU A 402 -12.54 3.34 13.48
CA GLU A 402 -13.94 2.91 13.68
C GLU A 402 -14.03 1.49 14.29
N LEU A 403 -12.95 1.01 14.92
CA LEU A 403 -12.87 -0.37 15.42
C LEU A 403 -13.52 -0.58 16.79
N GLY A 404 -13.85 0.50 17.51
CA GLY A 404 -14.51 0.45 18.83
C GLY A 404 -13.56 0.74 19.99
N SER A 405 -12.26 0.43 19.88
CA SER A 405 -11.27 0.77 20.91
C SER A 405 -9.84 0.94 20.37
N ASP A 406 -9.07 1.80 21.04
CA ASP A 406 -7.64 2.01 20.76
C ASP A 406 -6.82 0.70 20.89
N ARG A 407 -7.29 -0.24 21.71
CA ARG A 407 -6.66 -1.56 21.88
C ARG A 407 -6.81 -2.44 20.65
N GLU A 408 -7.94 -2.38 19.95
CA GLU A 408 -8.16 -3.14 18.72
C GLU A 408 -7.23 -2.64 17.61
N VAL A 409 -7.06 -1.33 17.47
CA VAL A 409 -6.08 -0.75 16.54
C VAL A 409 -4.67 -1.23 16.86
N ALA A 410 -4.24 -1.17 18.11
CA ALA A 410 -2.92 -1.66 18.51
C ALA A 410 -2.75 -3.17 18.21
N THR A 411 -3.79 -3.96 18.44
CA THR A 411 -3.77 -5.41 18.16
C THR A 411 -3.68 -5.70 16.66
N LEU A 412 -4.46 -4.98 15.84
CA LEU A 412 -4.44 -5.09 14.39
C LEU A 412 -3.06 -4.75 13.84
N VAL A 413 -2.51 -3.58 14.18
CA VAL A 413 -1.22 -3.11 13.68
C VAL A 413 -0.09 -4.09 14.04
N ASN A 414 -0.01 -4.50 15.31
CA ASN A 414 0.98 -5.49 15.75
C ASN A 414 0.78 -6.87 15.07
N GLY A 415 -0.46 -7.20 14.70
CA GLY A 415 -0.80 -8.41 13.97
C GLY A 415 -0.39 -8.40 12.49
N LEU A 416 -0.28 -7.22 11.87
CA LEU A 416 0.11 -7.09 10.46
C LEU A 416 1.58 -7.41 10.21
N CYS A 417 2.47 -7.13 11.17
CA CYS A 417 3.91 -7.39 11.03
C CYS A 417 4.32 -8.84 11.32
N LYS A 418 3.42 -9.67 11.85
CA LYS A 418 3.73 -11.08 12.12
C LYS A 418 4.03 -11.80 10.81
N HIS A 419 5.16 -12.50 10.77
CA HIS A 419 5.65 -13.26 9.60
C HIS A 419 5.98 -12.42 8.36
N VAL A 420 6.03 -11.09 8.47
CA VAL A 420 6.50 -10.22 7.38
C VAL A 420 8.03 -10.16 7.41
N VAL A 421 8.67 -10.47 6.29
CA VAL A 421 10.14 -10.50 6.19
C VAL A 421 10.62 -9.21 5.53
N THR A 422 11.35 -8.36 6.26
CA THR A 422 11.98 -7.14 5.73
C THR A 422 13.35 -6.92 6.36
N ASP A 423 14.41 -7.15 5.58
CA ASP A 423 15.79 -6.97 6.06
C ASP A 423 16.25 -5.51 5.97
N LYS A 424 15.67 -4.77 5.03
CA LYS A 424 15.99 -3.37 4.77
C LYS A 424 14.75 -2.48 4.87
N THR A 425 14.97 -1.22 5.21
CA THR A 425 13.93 -0.21 5.31
C THR A 425 14.29 1.09 4.59
N CYS A 426 13.30 1.65 3.88
CA CYS A 426 13.36 2.99 3.31
C CYS A 426 13.24 4.12 4.34
N TYR A 427 13.01 3.79 5.62
CA TYR A 427 12.90 4.76 6.72
C TYR A 427 14.11 4.78 7.65
N ALA A 428 15.21 4.11 7.30
CA ALA A 428 16.38 3.96 8.18
C ALA A 428 16.93 5.32 8.65
N ASP A 429 17.06 6.29 7.75
CA ASP A 429 17.57 7.63 8.08
C ASP A 429 16.63 8.42 9.01
N ILE A 430 15.32 8.22 8.83
CA ILE A 430 14.29 8.82 9.70
C ILE A 430 14.36 8.20 11.09
N ILE A 431 14.43 6.87 11.16
CA ILE A 431 14.55 6.10 12.41
C ILE A 431 15.82 6.50 13.16
N ASP A 432 16.97 6.57 12.48
CA ASP A 432 18.23 7.01 13.07
C ASP A 432 18.14 8.45 13.59
N SER A 433 17.54 9.35 12.81
CA SER A 433 17.34 10.76 13.21
C SER A 433 16.45 10.92 14.44
N LEU A 434 15.38 10.11 14.54
CA LEU A 434 14.48 10.05 15.71
C LEU A 434 15.20 9.45 16.92
N ASN A 435 15.94 8.36 16.74
CA ASN A 435 16.70 7.72 17.82
C ASN A 435 17.82 8.62 18.35
N LYS A 436 18.54 9.33 17.48
CA LYS A 436 19.54 10.35 17.86
C LYS A 436 18.90 11.50 18.63
N HIS A 437 17.68 11.91 18.26
CA HIS A 437 16.91 12.89 19.03
C HIS A 437 16.56 12.36 20.42
N TYR A 438 16.00 11.16 20.50
CA TYR A 438 15.58 10.52 21.75
C TYR A 438 16.75 10.28 22.75
N LYS A 439 17.95 9.96 22.26
CA LYS A 439 19.14 9.71 23.09
C LYS A 439 19.72 10.97 23.73
N ARG A 440 19.44 12.16 23.20
CA ARG A 440 19.99 13.42 23.73
C ARG A 440 19.27 13.82 25.02
N ARG A 441 20.00 13.78 26.14
CA ARG A 441 19.49 14.07 27.49
C ARG A 441 18.83 15.45 27.58
N TRP A 442 19.41 16.46 26.91
CA TRP A 442 18.87 17.82 26.84
C TRP A 442 17.43 17.88 26.30
N TYR A 443 17.11 17.15 25.23
CA TYR A 443 15.76 17.21 24.66
C TYR A 443 14.71 16.61 25.59
N ARG A 444 15.07 15.56 26.34
CA ARG A 444 14.18 15.03 27.39
C ARG A 444 13.97 16.03 28.52
N THR A 445 15.06 16.63 29.02
CA THR A 445 14.97 17.66 30.07
C THR A 445 14.12 18.85 29.62
N MET A 446 14.31 19.32 28.38
CA MET A 446 13.55 20.44 27.84
C MET A 446 12.09 20.10 27.57
N ALA A 447 11.79 18.87 27.13
CA ALA A 447 10.42 18.39 26.95
C ALA A 447 9.67 18.35 28.30
N ILE A 448 10.31 17.80 29.35
CA ILE A 448 9.75 17.80 30.72
C ILE A 448 9.55 19.24 31.20
N LEU A 449 10.56 20.10 31.04
CA LEU A 449 10.48 21.50 31.46
C LEU A 449 9.32 22.23 30.77
N ARG A 450 9.14 22.03 29.46
CA ARG A 450 8.01 22.58 28.71
C ARG A 450 6.68 22.03 29.20
N LEU A 451 6.58 20.72 29.42
CA LEU A 451 5.33 20.06 29.81
C LEU A 451 4.88 20.39 31.24
N VAL A 452 5.83 20.60 32.16
CA VAL A 452 5.54 20.91 33.57
C VAL A 452 5.32 22.40 33.78
N TYR A 453 6.23 23.24 33.27
CA TYR A 453 6.28 24.66 33.62
C TYR A 453 5.71 25.59 32.55
N PHE A 454 5.73 25.19 31.28
CA PHE A 454 5.31 26.05 30.15
C PHE A 454 4.17 25.42 29.34
N ARG A 455 3.32 24.63 30.00
CA ARG A 455 2.18 23.95 29.36
C ARG A 455 1.12 24.95 28.88
N ASP A 456 0.87 25.96 29.70
CA ASP A 456 -0.12 27.00 29.49
C ASP A 456 0.44 28.35 29.95
N ALA A 457 -0.15 29.43 29.45
CA ALA A 457 0.35 30.79 29.68
C ALA A 457 0.44 31.15 31.17
N TRP A 458 -0.45 30.60 32.00
CA TRP A 458 -0.51 30.89 33.44
C TRP A 458 0.60 30.19 34.23
N ARG A 459 0.85 28.91 33.97
CA ARG A 459 2.00 28.20 34.55
C ARG A 459 3.33 28.80 34.08
N GLY A 460 3.39 29.19 32.80
CA GLY A 460 4.55 29.86 32.22
C GLY A 460 4.86 31.17 32.93
N SER A 461 3.87 32.07 33.04
CA SER A 461 4.04 33.37 33.71
C SER A 461 4.38 33.22 35.20
N SER A 462 3.73 32.30 35.91
CA SER A 462 4.01 32.01 37.32
C SER A 462 5.44 31.52 37.53
N THR A 463 5.93 30.64 36.64
CA THR A 463 7.31 30.15 36.69
C THR A 463 8.31 31.29 36.46
N VAL A 464 8.05 32.16 35.48
CA VAL A 464 8.91 33.33 35.20
C VAL A 464 8.95 34.28 36.39
N ILE A 465 7.81 34.62 36.99
CA ILE A 465 7.75 35.47 38.19
C ILE A 465 8.52 34.82 39.34
N GLY A 466 8.32 33.52 39.57
CA GLY A 466 9.05 32.78 40.61
C GLY A 466 10.57 32.84 40.42
N ILE A 467 11.05 32.71 39.18
CA ILE A 467 12.48 32.84 38.84
C ILE A 467 12.98 34.26 39.11
N ILE A 468 12.23 35.29 38.69
CA ILE A 468 12.60 36.69 38.93
C ILE A 468 12.71 36.98 40.42
N VAL A 469 11.73 36.53 41.22
CA VAL A 469 11.74 36.69 42.68
C VAL A 469 12.92 35.94 43.32
N LEU A 470 13.21 34.71 42.87
CA LEU A 470 14.37 33.95 43.33
C LEU A 470 15.69 34.69 43.02
N ILE A 471 15.84 35.23 41.81
CA ILE A 471 17.04 35.98 41.43
C ILE A 471 17.18 37.24 42.29
N LEU A 472 16.09 38.00 42.47
CA LEU A 472 16.08 39.22 43.29
C LEU A 472 16.41 38.91 44.75
N THR A 473 15.90 37.81 45.31
CA THR A 473 16.20 37.39 46.69
C THR A 473 17.66 36.98 46.85
N ILE A 474 18.25 36.26 45.88
CA ILE A 474 19.68 35.92 45.89
C ILE A 474 20.54 37.19 45.79
N ILE A 475 20.21 38.12 44.88
CA ILE A 475 20.94 39.40 44.77
C ILE A 475 20.88 40.18 46.09
N ASN A 476 19.70 40.24 46.71
CA ASN A 476 19.52 40.94 47.98
C ASN A 476 20.33 40.27 49.11
N PHE A 477 20.33 38.94 49.16
CA PHE A 477 21.16 38.17 50.09
C PHE A 477 22.66 38.46 49.89
N CYS A 478 23.17 38.36 48.66
CA CYS A 478 24.58 38.64 48.37
C CYS A 478 24.98 40.09 48.69
N ARG A 479 24.06 41.05 48.53
CA ARG A 479 24.28 42.45 48.92
C ARG A 479 24.41 42.62 50.43
N ILE A 480 23.53 42.00 51.21
CA ILE A 480 23.54 42.10 52.68
C ILE A 480 24.82 41.47 53.26
N PHE A 481 25.30 40.38 52.67
CA PHE A 481 26.50 39.67 53.14
C PHE A 481 27.82 40.17 52.49
N GLY A 482 27.81 41.29 51.76
CA GLY A 482 29.02 41.95 51.27
C GLY A 482 29.81 41.19 50.19
N LEU A 483 29.17 40.26 49.48
CA LEU A 483 29.83 39.40 48.49
C LEU A 483 30.04 40.05 47.10
N PHE A 484 29.63 41.31 46.92
CA PHE A 484 29.89 42.11 45.72
C PHE A 484 30.63 43.41 46.09
N PRO A 485 31.79 43.73 45.46
CA PRO A 485 32.46 45.01 45.67
C PRO A 485 31.66 46.13 45.01
N TRP A 486 31.48 47.23 45.74
CA TRP A 486 30.90 48.47 45.23
C TRP A 486 31.81 49.09 44.14
N PRO A 487 31.26 49.65 43.04
CA PRO A 487 32.01 50.56 42.18
C PRO A 487 32.30 51.90 42.87
#